data_AF-A0A7C1W4V7-F1
#
_entry.id   AF-A0A7C1W4V7-F1
#
_cell.length_a   1.000
_cell.length_b   1.000
_cell.length_c   1.000
_cell.angle_alpha   90.00
_cell.angle_beta   90.00
_cell.angle_gamma   90.00
#
_symmetry.space_group_name_H-M   'P 1'
#
loop_
_entity.id
_entity.type
_entity.pdbx_description
1 polymer ?
#
loop_
_entity_poly.entity_id
_entity_poly.type
_entity_poly.pdbx_seq_one_letter_code
_entity_poly.pdbx_strand_id
1 'polypeptide(L)'
;FVDGGARFIQGLGIGESFATGIVVVLLVSFAMTTIDTATRLQRYVIGELGSDYKLNFLKNRYIGSFIAAFSALALCLLKAGGKGGLILWPLFGTSNQLLAGLALVMVTVWLYKTKKPTIYTFLPMCFMLFMTMWAMLVNISNYWNSENWLLMAIGSILFILALWLVGEAYLAFKKGRSATT
;
A
#
# COMPACT_ATOMS: atom_id res chain seq x y z
N PHE A 1 -18.94 6.66 8.54
CA PHE A 1 -18.84 5.19 8.46
C PHE A 1 -19.56 4.53 9.64
N VAL A 2 -19.18 4.87 10.88
CA VAL A 2 -19.83 4.32 12.09
C VAL A 2 -21.35 4.52 12.07
N ASP A 3 -21.82 5.75 11.83
CA ASP A 3 -23.26 6.04 11.80
C ASP A 3 -24.00 5.28 10.67
N GLY A 4 -23.33 5.09 9.53
CA GLY A 4 -23.89 4.33 8.41
C GLY A 4 -24.01 2.84 8.73
N GLY A 5 -22.97 2.25 9.33
CA GLY A 5 -23.01 0.86 9.80
C GLY A 5 -24.00 0.65 10.94
N ALA A 6 -24.12 1.60 11.86
CA ALA A 6 -25.07 1.53 12.96
C ALA A 6 -26.51 1.56 12.45
N ARG A 7 -26.84 2.44 11.49
CA ARG A 7 -28.16 2.49 10.85
C ARG A 7 -28.50 1.20 10.09
N PHE A 8 -27.52 0.57 9.46
CA PHE A 8 -27.72 -0.73 8.82
C PHE A 8 -28.10 -1.82 9.83
N ILE A 9 -27.37 -1.89 10.95
CA ILE A 9 -27.64 -2.84 12.04
C ILE A 9 -28.98 -2.54 12.74
N GLN A 10 -29.36 -1.27 12.85
CA GLN A 10 -30.68 -0.87 13.37
C GLN A 10 -31.84 -1.42 12.53
N GLY A 11 -31.65 -1.62 11.22
CA GLY A 11 -32.63 -2.28 10.35
C GLY A 11 -32.98 -3.71 10.77
N LEU A 12 -32.16 -4.34 11.63
CA LEU A 12 -32.39 -5.66 12.21
C LEU A 12 -33.13 -5.62 13.55
N GLY A 13 -33.60 -4.45 13.98
CA GLY A 13 -34.28 -4.27 15.28
C GLY A 13 -33.34 -4.09 16.47
N ILE A 14 -32.03 -3.92 16.23
CA ILE A 14 -31.03 -3.71 17.27
C ILE A 14 -30.99 -2.22 17.66
N GLY A 15 -31.03 -1.93 18.97
CA GLY A 15 -30.98 -0.55 19.49
C GLY A 15 -29.73 0.21 19.08
N GLU A 16 -29.88 1.51 18.79
CA GLU A 16 -28.83 2.39 18.24
C GLU A 16 -27.52 2.39 19.03
N SER A 17 -27.60 2.42 20.37
CA SER A 17 -26.42 2.40 21.23
C SER A 17 -25.62 1.10 21.09
N PHE A 18 -26.30 -0.05 21.01
CA PHE A 18 -25.65 -1.35 20.85
C PHE A 18 -25.11 -1.53 19.42
N ALA A 19 -25.87 -1.09 18.41
CA ALA A 19 -25.45 -1.10 17.01
C ALA A 19 -24.17 -0.28 16.79
N THR A 20 -24.11 0.92 17.36
CA THR A 20 -22.90 1.77 17.34
C THR A 20 -21.73 1.07 18.02
N GLY A 21 -21.95 0.47 19.19
CA GLY A 21 -20.93 -0.29 19.92
C GLY A 21 -20.32 -1.41 19.08
N ILE A 22 -21.14 -2.22 18.41
CA ILE A 22 -20.67 -3.29 17.52
C ILE A 22 -19.76 -2.73 16.41
N VAL A 23 -20.20 -1.67 15.72
CA VAL A 23 -19.44 -1.09 14.60
C VAL A 23 -18.13 -0.47 15.06
N VAL A 24 -18.12 0.19 16.22
CA VAL A 24 -16.91 0.76 16.81
C VAL A 24 -15.91 -0.34 17.18
N VAL A 25 -16.35 -1.40 17.87
CA VAL A 25 -15.47 -2.53 18.20
C VAL A 25 -14.90 -3.17 16.94
N LEU A 26 -15.73 -3.43 15.95
CA LEU A 26 -15.29 -3.98 14.66
C LEU A 26 -14.23 -3.10 14.00
N LEU A 27 -14.46 -1.79 13.93
CA LEU A 27 -13.54 -0.83 13.32
C LEU A 27 -12.21 -0.78 14.07
N VAL A 28 -12.24 -0.69 15.40
CA VAL A 28 -11.04 -0.61 16.24
C VAL A 28 -10.26 -1.93 16.18
N SER A 29 -10.93 -3.08 16.23
CA SER A 29 -10.29 -4.39 16.08
C SER A 29 -9.63 -4.56 14.72
N PHE A 30 -10.32 -4.18 13.63
CA PHE A 30 -9.75 -4.21 12.28
C PHE A 30 -8.51 -3.32 12.18
N ALA A 31 -8.61 -2.07 12.64
CA ALA A 31 -7.49 -1.13 12.64
C ALA A 31 -6.29 -1.67 13.45
N MET A 32 -6.55 -2.26 14.62
CA MET A 32 -5.50 -2.83 15.48
C MET A 32 -4.79 -4.01 14.80
N THR A 33 -5.52 -4.93 14.18
CA THR A 33 -4.93 -6.07 13.45
C THR A 33 -4.12 -5.60 12.24
N THR A 34 -4.61 -4.60 11.51
CA THR A 34 -3.86 -4.00 10.40
C THR A 34 -2.57 -3.33 10.88
N ILE A 35 -2.61 -2.58 11.98
CA ILE A 35 -1.43 -1.91 12.53
C ILE A 35 -0.40 -2.91 13.06
N ASP A 36 -0.82 -3.99 13.74
CA ASP A 36 0.11 -5.06 14.16
C ASP A 36 0.82 -5.67 12.94
N THR A 37 0.06 -6.05 11.93
CA THR A 37 0.60 -6.65 10.70
C THR A 37 1.53 -5.67 9.98
N ALA A 38 1.13 -4.41 9.82
CA ALA A 38 1.92 -3.39 9.15
C ALA A 38 3.25 -3.11 9.89
N THR A 39 3.21 -2.97 11.22
CA THR A 39 4.40 -2.72 12.04
C THR A 39 5.38 -3.89 11.97
N ARG A 40 4.85 -5.13 11.93
CA ARG A 40 5.67 -6.34 11.74
C ARG A 40 6.32 -6.39 10.37
N LEU A 41 5.55 -6.13 9.30
CA LEU A 41 6.08 -6.09 7.93
C LEU A 41 7.15 -5.01 7.77
N GLN A 42 6.89 -3.80 8.29
CA GLN A 42 7.85 -2.70 8.24
C GLN A 42 9.15 -3.05 8.98
N ARG A 43 9.07 -3.75 10.12
CA ARG A 43 10.25 -4.27 10.81
C ARG A 43 11.03 -5.27 9.95
N TYR A 44 10.37 -6.15 9.22
CA TYR A 44 11.05 -7.09 8.32
C TYR A 44 11.80 -6.34 7.22
N VAL A 45 11.17 -5.33 6.59
CA VAL A 45 11.82 -4.45 5.60
C VAL A 45 13.03 -3.74 6.21
N ILE A 46 12.92 -3.19 7.42
CA ILE A 46 14.04 -2.53 8.12
C ILE A 46 15.19 -3.52 8.38
N GLY A 47 14.87 -4.75 8.78
CA GLY A 47 15.85 -5.80 9.01
C GLY A 47 16.58 -6.24 7.74
N GLU A 48 15.85 -6.37 6.63
CA GLU A 48 16.38 -6.68 5.30
C GLU A 48 17.34 -5.58 4.82
N LEU A 49 16.91 -4.31 4.90
CA LEU A 49 17.77 -3.16 4.59
C LEU A 49 19.02 -3.14 5.49
N GLY A 50 18.87 -3.45 6.79
CA GLY A 50 19.99 -3.58 7.71
C GLY A 50 20.98 -4.68 7.32
N SER A 51 20.51 -5.75 6.66
CA SER A 51 21.35 -6.82 6.14
C SER A 51 22.10 -6.39 4.88
N ASP A 52 21.39 -5.81 3.92
CA ASP A 52 21.95 -5.42 2.62
C ASP A 52 23.00 -4.31 2.78
N TYR A 53 22.73 -3.33 3.65
CA TYR A 53 23.65 -2.22 3.94
C TYR A 53 24.66 -2.51 5.06
N LYS A 54 24.72 -3.75 5.58
CA LYS A 54 25.63 -4.18 6.67
C LYS A 54 25.49 -3.35 7.97
N LEU A 55 24.31 -2.81 8.24
CA LEU A 55 23.98 -2.06 9.45
C LEU A 55 23.41 -3.00 10.52
N ASN A 56 24.28 -3.58 11.34
CA ASN A 56 23.90 -4.60 12.33
C ASN A 56 22.90 -4.12 13.39
N PHE A 57 22.80 -2.82 13.65
CA PHE A 57 21.85 -2.27 14.63
C PHE A 57 20.39 -2.37 14.14
N LEU A 58 20.14 -2.23 12.83
CA LEU A 58 18.80 -2.33 12.23
C LEU A 58 18.27 -3.77 12.21
N LYS A 59 19.15 -4.76 12.35
CA LYS A 59 18.78 -6.18 12.47
C LYS A 59 18.17 -6.51 13.83
N ASN A 60 18.38 -5.66 14.85
CA ASN A 60 17.83 -5.92 16.17
C ASN A 60 16.30 -5.75 16.17
N ARG A 61 15.58 -6.81 16.56
CA ARG A 61 14.11 -6.84 16.61
C ARG A 61 13.50 -5.67 17.39
N TYR A 62 14.15 -5.21 18.47
CA TYR A 62 13.61 -4.16 19.32
C TYR A 62 13.77 -2.80 18.66
N ILE A 63 14.93 -2.53 18.07
CA ILE A 63 15.22 -1.29 17.35
C ILE A 63 14.35 -1.20 16.10
N GLY A 64 14.27 -2.28 15.30
CA GLY A 64 13.41 -2.30 14.12
C GLY A 64 11.92 -2.12 14.44
N SER A 65 11.43 -2.74 15.54
CA SER A 65 10.04 -2.52 15.99
C SER A 65 9.82 -1.08 16.46
N PHE A 66 10.79 -0.51 17.18
CA PHE A 66 10.71 0.87 17.66
C PHE A 66 10.70 1.86 16.50
N ILE A 67 11.58 1.71 15.51
CA ILE A 67 11.60 2.55 14.30
C ILE A 67 10.28 2.44 13.54
N ALA A 68 9.76 1.21 13.36
CA ALA A 68 8.48 1.00 12.68
C ALA A 68 7.35 1.74 13.42
N ALA A 69 7.15 1.47 14.71
CA ALA A 69 6.09 2.10 15.51
C ALA A 69 6.26 3.62 15.62
N PHE A 70 7.49 4.10 15.83
CA PHE A 70 7.80 5.52 15.96
C PHE A 70 7.55 6.27 14.64
N SER A 71 7.92 5.69 13.49
CA SER A 71 7.66 6.32 12.20
C SER A 71 6.16 6.50 11.92
N ALA A 72 5.34 5.51 12.27
CA ALA A 72 3.88 5.60 12.16
C ALA A 72 3.31 6.66 13.12
N LEU A 73 3.80 6.72 14.36
CA LEU A 73 3.40 7.73 15.35
C LEU A 73 3.79 9.14 14.90
N ALA A 74 5.03 9.33 14.43
CA ALA A 74 5.52 10.61 13.94
C ALA A 74 4.65 11.14 12.79
N LEU A 75 4.31 10.29 11.82
CA LEU A 75 3.41 10.64 10.71
C LEU A 75 2.00 11.00 11.20
N CYS A 76 1.48 10.31 12.23
CA CYS A 76 0.17 10.62 12.82
C CYS A 76 0.15 12.01 13.50
N LEU A 77 1.25 12.37 14.17
CA LEU A 77 1.39 13.61 14.94
C LEU A 77 1.76 14.83 14.08
N LEU A 78 2.01 14.67 12.77
CA LEU A 78 2.33 15.78 11.86
C LEU A 78 1.25 16.87 11.79
N LYS A 79 0.00 16.57 12.16
CA LYS A 79 -1.09 17.55 12.21
C LYS A 79 -1.85 17.42 13.52
N ALA A 80 -2.21 18.57 14.10
CA ALA A 80 -2.94 18.66 15.35
C ALA A 80 -4.23 17.80 15.33
N GLY A 81 -4.50 17.13 16.45
CA GLY A 81 -5.69 16.30 16.64
C GLY A 81 -5.62 14.88 16.07
N GLY A 82 -4.41 14.35 15.79
CA GLY A 82 -4.25 12.95 15.33
C GLY A 82 -4.79 12.69 13.92
N LYS A 83 -5.01 13.75 13.14
CA LYS A 83 -5.55 13.69 11.78
C LYS A 83 -4.48 13.48 10.71
N GLY A 84 -3.22 13.25 11.10
CA GLY A 84 -2.11 12.98 10.16
C GLY A 84 -2.40 11.83 9.21
N GLY A 85 -3.05 10.76 9.70
CA GLY A 85 -3.46 9.63 8.86
C GLY A 85 -4.46 9.99 7.75
N LEU A 86 -5.36 10.96 7.98
CA LEU A 86 -6.33 11.40 6.97
C LEU A 86 -5.64 12.13 5.81
N ILE A 87 -4.49 12.75 6.05
CA ILE A 87 -3.70 13.42 5.02
C ILE A 87 -3.14 12.38 4.04
N LEU A 88 -2.70 11.23 4.54
CA LEU A 88 -2.13 10.15 3.70
C LEU A 88 -3.20 9.30 2.99
N TRP A 89 -4.49 9.51 3.28
CA TRP A 89 -5.58 8.72 2.72
C TRP A 89 -5.57 8.64 1.18
N PRO A 90 -5.32 9.73 0.42
CA PRO A 90 -5.25 9.65 -1.03
C PRO A 90 -4.12 8.73 -1.55
N LEU A 91 -3.02 8.62 -0.80
CA LEU A 91 -1.87 7.77 -1.15
C LEU A 91 -2.13 6.28 -0.88
N PHE A 92 -3.08 5.96 0.01
CA PHE A 92 -3.48 4.57 0.26
C PHE A 92 -4.01 3.90 -1.00
N GLY A 93 -4.85 4.61 -1.76
CA GLY A 93 -5.42 4.11 -3.02
C GLY A 93 -4.34 3.80 -4.06
N THR A 94 -3.43 4.74 -4.31
CA THR A 94 -2.35 4.56 -5.31
C THR A 94 -1.33 3.50 -4.87
N SER A 95 -1.01 3.41 -3.58
CA SER A 95 -0.10 2.36 -3.06
C SER A 95 -0.67 0.96 -3.26
N ASN A 96 -1.97 0.77 -3.03
CA ASN A 96 -2.64 -0.52 -3.25
C ASN A 96 -2.67 -0.89 -4.73
N GLN A 97 -2.89 0.08 -5.61
CA GLN A 97 -2.83 -0.14 -7.06
C GLN A 97 -1.44 -0.57 -7.51
N LEU A 98 -0.38 0.04 -6.95
CA LEU A 98 1.01 -0.36 -7.23
C LEU A 98 1.29 -1.80 -6.78
N LEU A 99 0.84 -2.18 -5.58
CA LEU A 99 0.97 -3.56 -5.08
C LEU A 99 0.20 -4.56 -5.95
N ALA A 100 -1.01 -4.19 -6.39
CA ALA A 100 -1.79 -5.00 -7.33
C ALA A 100 -1.07 -5.14 -8.68
N GLY A 101 -0.45 -4.07 -9.17
CA GLY A 101 0.42 -4.09 -10.35
C GLY A 101 1.58 -5.08 -10.19
N LEU A 102 2.28 -5.04 -9.05
CA LEU A 102 3.40 -5.96 -8.76
C LEU A 102 2.93 -7.42 -8.72
N ALA A 103 1.80 -7.70 -8.06
CA ALA A 103 1.22 -9.04 -8.01
C ALA A 103 0.86 -9.55 -9.41
N LEU A 104 0.23 -8.72 -10.24
CA LEU A 104 -0.13 -9.07 -11.62
C LEU A 104 1.11 -9.31 -12.49
N VAL A 105 2.18 -8.51 -12.33
CA VAL A 105 3.46 -8.75 -13.01
C VAL A 105 4.03 -10.11 -12.62
N MET A 106 4.09 -10.43 -11.32
CA MET A 106 4.61 -11.71 -10.84
C MET A 106 3.82 -12.90 -11.40
N VAL A 107 2.49 -12.87 -11.33
CA VAL A 107 1.64 -13.96 -11.84
C VAL A 107 1.75 -14.09 -13.36
N THR A 108 1.79 -12.96 -14.08
CA THR A 108 1.90 -12.95 -15.54
C THR A 108 3.24 -13.51 -16.00
N VAL A 109 4.35 -13.13 -15.35
CA VAL A 109 5.68 -13.68 -15.64
C VAL A 109 5.74 -15.17 -15.31
N TRP A 110 5.10 -15.61 -14.22
CA TRP A 110 5.03 -17.02 -13.86
C TRP A 110 4.23 -17.85 -14.89
N LEU A 111 3.05 -17.37 -15.32
CA LEU A 111 2.25 -18.03 -16.36
C LEU A 111 3.01 -18.08 -17.70
N TYR A 112 3.71 -17.01 -18.04
CA TYR A 112 4.54 -16.94 -19.23
C TYR A 112 5.66 -18.00 -19.20
N LYS A 113 6.39 -18.12 -18.08
CA LYS A 113 7.45 -19.12 -17.91
C LYS A 113 6.93 -20.55 -17.88
N THR A 114 5.72 -20.78 -17.37
CA THR A 114 5.09 -22.10 -17.32
C THR A 114 4.32 -22.46 -18.60
N LYS A 115 4.40 -21.64 -19.65
CA LYS A 115 3.71 -21.83 -20.95
C LYS A 115 2.19 -21.97 -20.81
N LYS A 116 1.60 -21.33 -19.79
CA LYS A 116 0.16 -21.27 -19.54
C LYS A 116 -0.45 -20.03 -20.20
N PRO A 117 -1.76 -20.00 -20.48
CA PRO A 117 -2.41 -18.85 -21.12
C PRO A 117 -2.22 -17.59 -20.27
N THR A 118 -1.38 -16.69 -20.77
CA THR A 118 -0.91 -15.49 -20.05
C THR A 118 -1.84 -14.28 -20.28
N ILE A 119 -2.71 -14.36 -21.29
CA ILE A 119 -3.59 -13.24 -21.68
C ILE A 119 -4.54 -12.79 -20.56
N TYR A 120 -5.01 -13.72 -19.74
CA TYR A 120 -5.96 -13.46 -18.65
C TYR A 120 -5.39 -12.62 -17.51
N THR A 121 -4.07 -12.60 -17.34
CA THR A 121 -3.40 -11.76 -16.32
C THR A 121 -2.66 -10.59 -16.94
N PHE A 122 -2.16 -10.76 -18.17
CA PHE A 122 -1.47 -9.70 -18.91
C PHE A 122 -2.38 -8.51 -19.22
N LEU A 123 -3.62 -8.75 -19.67
CA LEU A 123 -4.53 -7.65 -19.98
C LEU A 123 -4.92 -6.84 -18.72
N PRO A 124 -5.32 -7.47 -17.59
CA PRO A 124 -5.50 -6.75 -16.33
C PRO A 124 -4.22 -6.05 -15.83
N MET A 125 -3.04 -6.67 -16.01
CA MET A 125 -1.76 -6.08 -15.64
C MET A 125 -1.52 -4.76 -16.39
N CYS A 126 -1.66 -4.74 -17.72
CA CYS A 126 -1.48 -3.54 -18.52
C CYS A 126 -2.48 -2.45 -18.12
N PHE A 127 -3.76 -2.82 -17.95
CA PHE A 127 -4.79 -1.88 -17.52
C PHE A 127 -4.48 -1.29 -16.15
N MET A 128 -4.14 -2.11 -15.17
CA MET A 128 -3.84 -1.67 -13.81
C MET A 128 -2.61 -0.75 -13.77
N LEU A 129 -1.51 -1.10 -14.44
CA LEU A 129 -0.31 -0.27 -14.48
C LEU A 129 -0.59 1.08 -15.16
N PHE A 130 -1.35 1.08 -16.27
CA PHE A 130 -1.76 2.31 -16.95
C PHE A 130 -2.60 3.21 -16.04
N MET A 131 -3.66 2.66 -15.43
CA MET A 131 -4.54 3.41 -14.53
C MET A 131 -3.79 3.95 -13.31
N THR A 132 -2.84 3.18 -12.77
CA THR A 132 -1.98 3.61 -11.66
C THR A 132 -1.14 4.81 -12.06
N MET A 133 -0.39 4.72 -13.17
CA MET A 133 0.45 5.83 -13.66
C MET A 133 -0.38 7.09 -13.94
N TRP A 134 -1.53 6.93 -14.59
CA TRP A 134 -2.45 8.04 -14.87
C TRP A 134 -2.96 8.71 -13.59
N ALA A 135 -3.49 7.93 -12.64
CA ALA A 135 -4.01 8.44 -11.38
C ALA A 135 -2.93 9.16 -10.57
N MET A 136 -1.70 8.66 -10.58
CA MET A 136 -0.58 9.27 -9.87
C MET A 136 -0.14 10.60 -10.47
N LEU A 137 -0.11 10.74 -11.80
CA LEU A 137 0.18 12.01 -12.45
C LEU A 137 -0.86 13.08 -12.08
N VAL A 138 -2.15 12.72 -12.12
CA VAL A 138 -3.24 13.62 -11.72
C VAL A 138 -3.10 14.01 -10.25
N ASN A 139 -2.85 13.04 -9.37
CA ASN A 139 -2.68 13.30 -7.93
C ASN A 139 -1.48 14.20 -7.64
N ILE A 140 -0.32 13.98 -8.27
CA ILE A 140 0.88 14.82 -8.08
C ILE A 140 0.59 16.27 -8.51
N SER A 141 -0.10 16.47 -9.64
CA SER A 141 -0.51 17.80 -10.08
C SER A 141 -1.46 18.47 -9.08
N ASN A 142 -2.42 17.72 -8.53
CA ASN A 142 -3.30 18.22 -7.49
C ASN A 142 -2.55 18.59 -6.19
N TYR A 143 -1.55 17.80 -5.80
CA TYR A 143 -0.74 18.07 -4.60
C TYR A 143 0.15 19.30 -4.77
N TRP A 144 0.67 19.52 -5.98
CA TRP A 144 1.39 20.74 -6.33
C TRP A 144 0.49 21.98 -6.19
N ASN A 145 -0.71 21.94 -6.78
CA ASN A 145 -1.65 23.06 -6.72
C ASN A 145 -2.21 23.32 -5.31
N SER A 146 -2.27 22.29 -4.47
CA SER A 146 -2.75 22.38 -3.09
C SER A 146 -1.64 22.68 -2.07
N GLU A 147 -0.42 22.96 -2.54
CA GLU A 147 0.80 23.19 -1.74
C GLU A 147 1.07 22.10 -0.68
N ASN A 148 0.63 20.86 -0.94
CA ASN A 148 0.80 19.75 -0.02
C ASN A 148 2.11 19.01 -0.31
N TRP A 149 3.21 19.62 0.15
CA TRP A 149 4.57 19.14 -0.08
C TRP A 149 4.82 17.70 0.40
N LEU A 150 4.18 17.27 1.50
CA LEU A 150 4.30 15.91 2.02
C LEU A 150 3.73 14.88 1.03
N LEU A 151 2.50 15.10 0.55
CA LEU A 151 1.86 14.20 -0.41
C LEU A 151 2.54 14.24 -1.77
N MET A 152 3.03 15.41 -2.17
CA MET A 152 3.80 15.57 -3.39
C MET A 152 5.08 14.73 -3.34
N ALA A 153 5.84 14.81 -2.24
CA ALA A 153 7.09 14.06 -2.08
C ALA A 153 6.85 12.54 -2.09
N ILE A 154 5.94 12.04 -1.24
CA ILE A 154 5.63 10.60 -1.16
C ILE A 154 5.00 10.11 -2.48
N GLY A 155 4.08 10.89 -3.07
CA GLY A 155 3.45 10.58 -4.34
C GLY A 155 4.47 10.47 -5.49
N SER A 156 5.46 11.35 -5.52
CA SER A 156 6.54 11.34 -6.50
C SER A 156 7.44 10.11 -6.33
N ILE A 157 7.79 9.73 -5.10
CA ILE A 157 8.54 8.51 -4.81
C ILE A 157 7.76 7.28 -5.32
N LEU A 158 6.48 7.18 -4.97
CA LEU A 158 5.64 6.08 -5.45
C LEU A 158 5.56 6.06 -6.99
N PHE A 159 5.53 7.22 -7.66
CA PHE A 159 5.45 7.29 -9.11
C PHE A 159 6.74 6.78 -9.77
N ILE A 160 7.90 7.11 -9.18
CA ILE A 160 9.19 6.55 -9.60
C ILE A 160 9.20 5.02 -9.40
N LEU A 161 8.67 4.51 -8.28
CA LEU A 161 8.53 3.07 -8.07
C LEU A 161 7.59 2.41 -9.09
N ALA A 162 6.51 3.09 -9.50
CA ALA A 162 5.62 2.62 -10.56
C ALA A 162 6.35 2.52 -11.91
N LEU A 163 7.15 3.53 -12.28
CA LEU A 163 7.96 3.50 -13.48
C LEU A 163 9.00 2.37 -13.44
N TRP A 164 9.66 2.19 -12.29
CA TRP A 164 10.59 1.08 -12.10
C TRP A 164 9.88 -0.27 -12.26
N LEU A 165 8.69 -0.45 -11.67
CA LEU A 165 7.92 -1.67 -11.82
C LEU A 165 7.58 -2.00 -13.29
N VAL A 166 7.22 -0.99 -14.08
CA VAL A 166 6.99 -1.15 -15.53
C VAL A 166 8.29 -1.58 -16.23
N GLY A 167 9.43 -1.01 -15.83
CA GLY A 167 10.75 -1.43 -16.29
C GLY A 167 11.07 -2.89 -15.96
N GLU A 168 10.86 -3.32 -14.71
CA GLU A 168 11.06 -4.71 -14.28
C GLU A 168 10.15 -5.69 -15.03
N ALA A 169 8.88 -5.33 -15.23
CA ALA A 169 7.96 -6.12 -16.02
C ALA A 169 8.50 -6.32 -17.45
N TYR A 170 8.93 -5.25 -18.12
CA TYR A 170 9.52 -5.32 -19.45
C TYR A 170 10.78 -6.19 -19.50
N LEU A 171 11.70 -6.01 -18.55
CA LEU A 171 12.93 -6.81 -18.46
C LEU A 171 12.63 -8.29 -18.21
N ALA A 172 11.63 -8.60 -17.37
CA ALA A 172 11.21 -9.97 -17.08
C ALA A 172 10.67 -10.68 -18.34
N PHE A 173 9.88 -9.99 -19.17
CA PHE A 173 9.41 -10.55 -20.44
C PHE A 173 10.56 -10.76 -21.43
N LYS A 174 11.49 -9.80 -21.53
CA LYS A 174 12.66 -9.92 -22.42
C LYS A 174 13.53 -11.12 -22.03
N LYS A 175 13.84 -11.30 -20.74
CA LYS A 175 14.62 -12.46 -20.25
C LYS A 175 13.87 -13.78 -20.42
N GLY A 176 12.56 -13.79 -20.20
CA GLY A 176 11.73 -14.99 -20.40
C GLY A 176 11.78 -15.52 -21.84
N ARG A 177 11.90 -14.63 -22.83
CA ARG A 177 12.04 -14.97 -24.26
C ARG A 177 13.40 -15.59 -24.60
N SER A 178 14.49 -15.20 -23.93
CA SER A 178 15.82 -15.78 -24.16
C SER A 178 15.98 -17.20 -23.60
N ALA A 179 15.21 -17.60 -22.58
CA ALA A 179 15.29 -18.95 -21.99
C ALA A 179 14.44 -20.01 -22.72
N THR A 180 13.70 -19.61 -23.76
CA THR A 180 12.80 -20.49 -24.54
C THR A 180 13.31 -20.77 -25.96
N THR A 181 14.52 -20.32 -26.29
CA THR A 181 15.24 -20.62 -27.54
C THR A 181 16.37 -21.58 -27.22
#